data_AF-A0ABD7DW29-F1
#
_entry.id   AF-A0ABD7DW29-F1
#
_cell.length_a   1.000
_cell.length_b   1.000
_cell.length_c   1.000
_cell.angle_alpha   90.00
_cell.angle_beta   90.00
_cell.angle_gamma   90.00
#
_symmetry.space_group_name_H-M   'P 1'
#
loop_
_entity.id
_entity.type
_entity.pdbx_description
1 polymer ?
#
loop_
_entity_poly.entity_id
_entity_poly.type
_entity_poly.pdbx_seq_one_letter_code
_entity_poly.pdbx_strand_id
1 'polypeptide(L)'
;MMKIYLSSVLFAVLTSLSLAASAVETSKTEPAKPASVQVAQAVTVNLNTADAETLQRELAGIGATKAQAIVAYREAHGNFASVDELLEVKGIGEATLDKNRDKLMVD
;
A
#
# COMPACT_ATOMS: atom_id res chain seq x y z
N MET A 1 27.77 -28.67 1.99
CA MET A 1 27.50 -29.67 0.94
C MET A 1 25.99 -29.77 0.73
N MET A 2 25.51 -29.55 -0.50
CA MET A 2 24.32 -30.23 -1.03
C MET A 2 24.52 -30.30 -2.54
N LYS A 3 24.59 -31.52 -3.08
CA LYS A 3 24.91 -31.83 -4.47
C LYS A 3 23.61 -32.14 -5.22
N ILE A 4 23.45 -31.45 -6.36
CA ILE A 4 23.10 -31.97 -7.69
C ILE A 4 21.79 -32.76 -7.86
N TYR A 5 20.87 -32.22 -8.67
CA TYR A 5 20.06 -32.89 -9.71
C TYR A 5 19.67 -31.76 -10.70
N LEU A 6 20.10 -31.61 -11.95
CA LEU A 6 20.42 -32.51 -13.06
C LEU A 6 19.27 -33.45 -13.43
N SER A 7 18.22 -32.90 -14.05
CA SER A 7 17.40 -33.65 -15.00
C SER A 7 16.78 -32.70 -16.02
N SER A 8 17.37 -32.74 -17.20
CA SER A 8 16.79 -32.35 -18.48
C SER A 8 15.52 -33.17 -18.73
N VAL A 9 14.40 -32.52 -19.01
CA VAL A 9 13.31 -33.14 -19.79
C VAL A 9 12.85 -32.10 -20.80
N LEU A 10 13.47 -32.17 -21.97
CA LEU A 10 12.90 -31.73 -23.23
C LEU A 10 11.64 -32.58 -23.47
N PHE A 11 10.45 -31.97 -23.35
CA PHE A 11 9.23 -32.55 -23.90
C PHE A 11 8.66 -31.58 -24.92
N ALA A 12 9.00 -31.86 -26.18
CA ALA A 12 8.25 -31.35 -27.31
C ALA A 12 6.81 -31.86 -27.24
N VAL A 13 5.84 -31.05 -27.69
CA VAL A 13 4.82 -31.42 -28.70
C VAL A 13 3.74 -30.33 -28.75
N LEU A 14 3.47 -29.90 -29.98
CA LEU A 14 2.40 -29.02 -30.39
C LEU A 14 1.03 -29.56 -29.99
N THR A 15 0.13 -28.72 -29.45
CA THR A 15 -1.30 -28.81 -29.75
C THR A 15 -1.92 -27.42 -29.72
N SER A 16 -1.98 -26.82 -30.91
CA SER A 16 -2.92 -25.75 -31.24
C SER A 16 -4.35 -26.31 -31.25
N LEU A 17 -5.26 -25.73 -30.47
CA LEU A 17 -6.68 -25.82 -30.76
C LEU A 17 -7.38 -24.50 -30.39
N SER A 18 -7.59 -23.68 -31.42
CA SER A 18 -8.43 -22.49 -31.39
C SER A 18 -9.89 -22.85 -31.70
N LEU A 19 -10.79 -22.01 -31.15
CA LEU A 19 -12.11 -21.60 -31.65
C LEU A 19 -13.35 -22.21 -30.94
N ALA A 20 -14.00 -21.41 -30.07
CA ALA A 20 -15.24 -20.69 -30.42
C ALA A 20 -15.84 -19.92 -29.22
N ALA A 21 -16.02 -18.62 -29.47
CA ALA A 21 -17.03 -17.67 -28.97
C ALA A 21 -17.93 -18.06 -27.78
N SER A 22 -17.82 -17.28 -26.70
CA SER A 22 -19.00 -16.67 -26.08
C SER A 22 -18.69 -15.23 -25.71
N ALA A 23 -19.56 -14.34 -26.16
CA ALA A 23 -19.51 -12.91 -25.91
C ALA A 23 -19.91 -12.62 -24.46
N VAL A 24 -19.06 -11.90 -23.74
CA VAL A 24 -19.53 -10.96 -22.72
C VAL A 24 -18.87 -9.63 -23.00
N GLU A 25 -19.75 -8.65 -23.06
CA GLU A 25 -19.54 -7.32 -23.58
C GLU A 25 -18.74 -6.45 -22.60
N THR A 26 -18.42 -5.26 -23.09
CA THR A 26 -18.12 -4.05 -22.34
C THR A 26 -16.75 -3.98 -21.67
N SER A 27 -15.83 -3.35 -22.42
CA SER A 27 -14.99 -2.25 -21.93
C SER A 27 -15.52 -1.65 -20.63
N LYS A 28 -14.79 -1.87 -19.53
CA LYS A 28 -14.82 -0.97 -18.39
C LYS A 28 -13.58 -0.09 -18.44
N THR A 29 -13.65 0.89 -19.33
CA THR A 29 -13.00 2.17 -19.09
C THR A 29 -13.75 2.85 -17.93
N GLU A 30 -12.96 3.51 -17.07
CA GLU A 30 -13.32 4.59 -16.14
C GLU A 30 -13.81 4.23 -14.70
N PRO A 31 -13.33 4.95 -13.65
CA PRO A 31 -12.76 6.29 -13.73
C PRO A 31 -11.26 6.40 -13.47
N ALA A 32 -10.60 7.12 -14.38
CA ALA A 32 -9.56 8.04 -14.00
C ALA A 32 -10.12 8.88 -12.84
N LYS A 33 -9.58 8.64 -11.65
CA LYS A 33 -9.75 9.52 -10.48
C LYS A 33 -9.62 10.95 -10.99
N PRO A 34 -10.60 11.84 -10.75
CA PRO A 34 -10.50 13.19 -11.25
C PRO A 34 -9.15 13.72 -10.77
N ALA A 35 -8.34 14.20 -11.71
CA ALA A 35 -7.24 15.07 -11.40
C ALA A 35 -7.87 16.34 -10.82
N SER A 36 -8.25 16.26 -9.55
CA SER A 36 -8.63 17.38 -8.73
C SER A 36 -7.42 18.28 -8.76
N VAL A 37 -7.61 19.46 -9.34
CA VAL A 37 -6.73 20.60 -9.22
C VAL A 37 -6.39 20.74 -7.74
N GLN A 38 -5.24 20.21 -7.32
CA GLN A 38 -4.75 20.41 -5.97
C GLN A 38 -4.17 21.81 -5.96
N VAL A 39 -5.07 22.78 -5.78
CA VAL A 39 -4.82 23.92 -4.91
C VAL A 39 -3.98 23.37 -3.77
N ALA A 40 -2.83 23.98 -3.47
CA ALA A 40 -1.93 23.59 -2.39
C ALA A 40 -2.66 23.73 -1.03
N GLN A 41 -3.64 22.88 -0.80
CA GLN A 41 -4.26 22.57 0.46
C GLN A 41 -3.24 21.68 1.15
N ALA A 42 -2.92 22.01 2.39
CA ALA A 42 -2.08 21.18 3.22
C ALA A 42 -2.57 19.72 3.08
N VAL A 43 -1.72 18.86 2.52
CA VAL A 43 -2.06 17.45 2.33
C VAL A 43 -2.11 16.83 3.72
N THR A 44 -3.32 16.73 4.26
CA THR A 44 -3.56 16.05 5.51
C THR A 44 -3.77 14.55 5.23
N VAL A 45 -3.07 13.72 5.99
CA VAL A 45 -2.99 12.28 5.82
C VAL A 45 -3.83 11.62 6.91
N ASN A 46 -4.81 10.84 6.50
CA ASN A 46 -5.62 10.05 7.43
C ASN A 46 -4.93 8.72 7.75
N LEU A 47 -4.69 8.45 9.05
CA LEU A 47 -3.99 7.25 9.52
C LEU A 47 -4.74 5.93 9.27
N ASN A 48 -6.07 5.99 9.26
CA ASN A 48 -6.94 4.82 9.09
C ASN A 48 -7.09 4.40 7.63
N THR A 49 -6.95 5.34 6.69
CA THR A 49 -7.20 5.08 5.26
C THR A 49 -5.96 5.19 4.38
N ALA A 50 -4.90 5.87 4.83
CA ALA A 50 -3.66 5.98 4.06
C ALA A 50 -2.95 4.63 3.88
N ASP A 51 -2.47 4.39 2.67
CA ASP A 51 -1.57 3.28 2.37
C ASP A 51 -0.14 3.56 2.87
N ALA A 52 0.68 2.51 2.94
CA ALA A 52 2.04 2.63 3.43
C ALA A 52 2.92 3.56 2.57
N GLU A 53 2.68 3.59 1.25
CA GLU A 53 3.44 4.47 0.35
C GLU A 53 3.12 5.95 0.59
N THR A 54 1.85 6.29 0.80
CA THR A 54 1.42 7.65 1.11
C THR A 54 1.97 8.08 2.46
N LEU A 55 1.91 7.22 3.48
CA LEU A 55 2.52 7.50 4.78
C LEU A 55 4.03 7.77 4.64
N GLN A 56 4.73 7.03 3.77
CA GLN A 56 6.16 7.23 3.52
C GLN A 56 6.46 8.53 2.78
N ARG A 57 5.64 8.91 1.78
CA ARG A 57 5.89 10.10 0.97
C ARG A 57 5.54 11.40 1.71
N GLU A 58 4.46 11.38 2.48
CA GLU A 58 3.89 12.60 3.06
C GLU A 58 4.44 12.92 4.46
N LEU A 59 4.94 11.92 5.20
CA LEU A 59 5.38 12.08 6.59
C LEU A 59 6.90 12.09 6.74
N ALA A 60 7.40 13.09 7.47
CA ALA A 60 8.81 13.26 7.75
C ALA A 60 9.31 12.20 8.76
N GLY A 61 10.37 11.46 8.39
CA GLY A 61 10.97 10.46 9.27
C GLY A 61 10.22 9.12 9.34
N ILE A 62 9.24 8.92 8.46
CA ILE A 62 8.52 7.66 8.25
C ILE A 62 9.06 7.01 6.97
N GLY A 63 9.90 5.98 7.12
CA GLY A 63 10.34 5.13 6.00
C GLY A 63 9.45 3.89 5.85
N ALA A 64 9.75 3.06 4.84
CA ALA A 64 8.99 1.83 4.53
C ALA A 64 8.65 0.98 5.77
N THR A 65 9.64 0.71 6.63
CA THR A 65 9.44 -0.09 7.84
C THR A 65 8.45 0.53 8.83
N LYS A 66 8.51 1.85 9.03
CA LYS A 66 7.60 2.54 9.95
C LYS A 66 6.20 2.68 9.36
N ALA A 67 6.11 2.97 8.06
CA ALA A 67 4.83 3.00 7.37
C ALA A 67 4.13 1.63 7.45
N GLN A 68 4.85 0.54 7.21
CA GLN A 68 4.34 -0.82 7.40
C GLN A 68 3.93 -1.09 8.84
N ALA A 69 4.69 -0.60 9.83
CA ALA A 69 4.33 -0.76 11.23
C ALA A 69 3.02 -0.04 11.59
N ILE A 70 2.74 1.13 11.01
CA ILE A 70 1.45 1.84 11.18
C ILE A 70 0.29 1.02 10.62
N VAL A 71 0.45 0.49 9.40
CA VAL A 71 -0.59 -0.35 8.77
C VAL A 71 -0.82 -1.63 9.59
N ALA A 72 0.26 -2.31 9.99
CA ALA A 72 0.18 -3.51 10.81
C ALA A 72 -0.46 -3.24 12.19
N TYR A 73 -0.18 -2.06 12.78
CA TYR A 73 -0.78 -1.66 14.05
C TYR A 73 -2.30 -1.58 13.92
N ARG A 74 -2.82 -0.87 12.92
CA ARG A 74 -4.27 -0.74 12.73
C ARG A 74 -4.96 -2.05 12.32
N GLU A 75 -4.26 -2.93 11.63
CA GLU A 75 -4.76 -4.27 11.31
C GLU A 75 -4.89 -5.15 12.56
N ALA A 76 -3.97 -4.99 13.53
CA ALA A 76 -3.94 -5.79 14.74
C ALA A 76 -4.81 -5.21 15.89
N HIS A 77 -4.87 -3.88 16.01
CA HIS A 77 -5.53 -3.19 17.14
C HIS A 77 -6.83 -2.49 16.73
N GLY A 78 -7.13 -2.41 15.44
CA GLY A 78 -8.23 -1.62 14.89
C GLY A 78 -7.80 -0.21 14.52
N ASN A 79 -8.75 0.60 14.07
CA ASN A 79 -8.51 1.98 13.68
C ASN A 79 -7.89 2.79 14.83
N PHE A 80 -6.99 3.72 14.47
CA PHE A 80 -6.50 4.75 15.37
C PHE A 80 -7.68 5.62 15.82
N ALA A 81 -7.82 5.88 17.12
CA ALA A 81 -8.80 6.82 17.65
C ALA A 81 -8.22 8.24 17.80
N SER A 82 -6.89 8.35 17.84
CA SER A 82 -6.15 9.60 17.95
C SER A 82 -4.82 9.54 17.22
N VAL A 83 -4.25 10.69 16.88
CA VAL A 83 -2.89 10.74 16.30
C VAL A 83 -1.81 10.32 17.30
N ASP A 84 -2.08 10.43 18.61
CA ASP A 84 -1.14 10.12 19.69
C ASP A 84 -0.88 8.61 19.80
N GLU A 85 -1.80 7.76 19.37
CA GLU A 85 -1.62 6.30 19.30
C GLU A 85 -0.50 5.87 18.35
N LEU A 86 0.00 6.77 17.49
CA LEU A 86 1.23 6.51 16.75
C LEU A 86 2.44 6.25 17.65
N LEU A 87 2.42 6.69 18.91
CA LEU A 87 3.48 6.40 19.90
C LEU A 87 3.52 4.92 20.31
N GLU A 88 2.40 4.21 20.16
CA GLU A 88 2.31 2.76 20.40
C GLU A 88 2.92 1.96 19.24
N VAL A 89 3.16 2.61 18.09
CA VAL A 89 3.74 1.98 16.91
C VAL A 89 5.26 1.91 17.06
N LYS A 90 5.79 0.68 17.02
CA LYS A 90 7.23 0.42 17.15
C LYS A 90 8.06 1.24 16.14
N GLY A 91 8.98 2.05 16.67
CA GLY A 91 9.91 2.86 15.88
C GLY A 91 9.41 4.26 15.53
N ILE A 92 8.20 4.61 15.98
CA ILE A 92 7.70 5.98 16.02
C ILE A 92 7.81 6.46 17.47
N GLY A 93 8.21 7.72 17.64
CA GLY A 93 8.29 8.35 18.95
C GLY A 93 7.92 9.82 18.83
N GLU A 94 7.87 10.51 19.96
CA GLU A 94 7.45 11.92 20.11
C GLU A 94 8.01 12.82 19.01
N ALA A 95 9.34 12.79 18.80
CA ALA A 95 9.99 13.62 17.80
C ALA A 95 9.56 13.36 16.34
N THR A 96 9.08 12.15 16.03
CA THR A 96 8.49 11.85 14.71
C THR A 96 7.03 12.28 14.66
N LEU A 97 6.28 12.04 15.74
CA LEU A 97 4.88 12.48 15.84
C LEU A 97 4.77 14.00 15.71
N ASP A 98 5.53 14.76 16.50
CA ASP A 98 5.47 16.22 16.53
C ASP A 98 5.78 16.87 15.19
N LYS A 99 6.72 16.31 14.43
CA LYS A 99 7.06 16.79 13.07
C LYS A 99 5.92 16.62 12.07
N ASN A 100 4.97 15.74 12.38
CA ASN A 100 3.90 15.35 11.47
C ASN A 100 2.51 15.70 11.99
N ARG A 101 2.34 16.11 13.26
CA ARG A 101 1.04 16.41 13.89
C ARG A 101 0.15 17.29 12.99
N ASP A 102 0.71 18.34 12.41
CA ASP A 102 -0.03 19.29 11.55
C ASP A 102 -0.54 18.69 10.23
N LYS A 103 -0.02 17.52 9.85
CA LYS A 103 -0.35 16.79 8.62
C LYS A 103 -1.17 15.54 8.90
N LEU A 104 -1.44 15.20 10.15
CA LEU A 104 -2.12 13.97 10.52
C LEU A 104 -3.58 14.23 10.87
N MET A 105 -4.45 13.33 10.45
CA MET A 105 -5.84 13.29 10.91
C MET A 105 -6.28 11.86 11.21
N VAL A 106 -7.38 11.78 11.96
CA VAL A 106 -8.14 10.57 12.25
C VAL A 106 -9.61 10.92 12.03
N ASP A 107 -10.32 10.10 11.26
CA ASP A 107 -11.77 10.21 10.99
C ASP A 107 -12.56 9.21 11.85
#